data_AF-A0A961X434-F1
#
_entry.id   AF-A0A961X434-F1
#
_cell.length_a   1.000
_cell.length_b   1.000
_cell.length_c   1.000
_cell.angle_alpha   90.00
_cell.angle_beta   90.00
_cell.angle_gamma   90.00
#
_symmetry.space_group_name_H-M   'P 1'
#
loop_
_entity.id
_entity.type
_entity.pdbx_description
1 polymer ?
#
loop_
_entity_poly.entity_id
_entity_poly.type
_entity_poly.pdbx_seq_one_letter_code
_entity_poly.pdbx_strand_id
1 'polypeptide(L)'
;MIAAAHEDEIQRPLSELRDQLIVALGIIGVVLAIGAWFQVTVGLRPLQHLRDQVAAIRKGTAHILSGTYPDEVSPLVQELNDVLELRDKSLDRARRRAGDLAHGLKTPLTVLRSIARDLRKEDLGQQANDIETQADAMFKHVER
;
A
#
# COMPACT_ATOMS: atom_id res chain seq x y z
N MET A 1 -70.13 -10.76 -41.17
CA MET A 1 -69.95 -9.47 -40.45
C MET A 1 -70.08 -9.61 -38.93
N ILE A 2 -70.88 -10.55 -38.39
CA ILE A 2 -71.02 -10.76 -36.92
C ILE A 2 -69.83 -11.53 -36.29
N ALA A 3 -69.17 -12.44 -37.03
CA ALA A 3 -67.99 -13.17 -36.52
C ALA A 3 -66.75 -12.28 -36.33
N ALA A 4 -66.45 -11.42 -37.32
CA ALA A 4 -65.30 -10.50 -37.25
C ALA A 4 -65.43 -9.46 -36.11
N ALA A 5 -66.65 -8.97 -35.84
CA ALA A 5 -66.90 -8.02 -34.75
C ALA A 5 -66.69 -8.64 -33.35
N HIS A 6 -66.86 -9.96 -33.20
CA HIS A 6 -66.71 -10.65 -31.92
C HIS A 6 -65.24 -11.00 -31.61
N GLU A 7 -64.42 -11.25 -32.63
CA GLU A 7 -62.97 -11.42 -32.48
C GLU A 7 -62.26 -10.12 -32.07
N ASP A 8 -62.70 -8.98 -32.60
CA ASP A 8 -62.15 -7.66 -32.25
C ASP A 8 -62.49 -7.24 -30.81
N GLU A 9 -63.63 -7.69 -30.27
CA GLU A 9 -64.11 -7.35 -28.93
C GLU A 9 -63.30 -8.04 -27.82
N ILE A 10 -62.76 -9.23 -28.09
CA ILE A 10 -61.88 -9.97 -27.16
C ILE A 10 -60.41 -9.54 -27.30
N GLN A 11 -59.97 -9.12 -28.49
CA GLN A 11 -58.57 -8.72 -28.72
C GLN A 11 -58.20 -7.36 -28.11
N ARG A 12 -59.14 -6.41 -28.05
CA ARG A 12 -58.91 -5.09 -27.44
C ARG A 12 -58.46 -5.17 -25.97
N PRO A 13 -59.20 -5.85 -25.07
CA PRO A 13 -58.79 -6.01 -23.67
C PRO A 13 -57.42 -6.70 -23.51
N LEU A 14 -57.12 -7.70 -24.35
CA LEU A 14 -55.85 -8.43 -24.27
C LEU A 14 -54.66 -7.54 -24.66
N SER A 15 -54.82 -6.66 -25.65
CA SER A 15 -53.77 -5.72 -26.04
C SER A 15 -53.52 -4.64 -24.97
N GLU A 16 -54.57 -4.14 -24.32
CA GLU A 16 -54.45 -3.18 -23.23
C GLU A 16 -53.77 -3.79 -22.00
N LEU A 17 -54.13 -5.04 -21.64
CA LEU A 17 -53.46 -5.77 -20.56
C LEU A 17 -51.99 -6.02 -20.88
N ARG A 18 -51.65 -6.42 -22.11
CA ARG A 18 -50.26 -6.61 -22.54
C ARG A 18 -49.46 -5.32 -22.42
N ASP A 19 -49.99 -4.21 -22.89
CA ASP A 19 -49.28 -2.94 -22.90
C ASP A 19 -49.08 -2.42 -21.47
N GLN A 20 -50.08 -2.58 -20.59
CA GLN A 20 -49.93 -2.30 -19.15
C GLN A 20 -48.87 -3.20 -18.50
N LEU A 21 -48.82 -4.49 -18.82
CA LEU A 21 -47.80 -5.41 -18.31
C LEU A 21 -46.39 -5.02 -18.78
N ILE A 22 -46.24 -4.63 -20.05
CA ILE A 22 -44.95 -4.17 -20.60
C ILE A 22 -44.48 -2.90 -19.88
N VAL A 23 -45.38 -1.94 -19.67
CA VAL A 23 -45.05 -0.70 -18.94
C VAL A 23 -44.68 -1.01 -17.50
N ALA A 24 -45.46 -1.83 -16.80
CA ALA A 24 -45.17 -2.22 -15.42
C ALA A 24 -43.83 -2.95 -15.30
N LEU A 25 -43.57 -3.93 -16.16
CA LEU A 25 -42.31 -4.68 -16.18
C LEU A 25 -41.13 -3.77 -16.56
N GLY A 26 -41.34 -2.84 -17.49
CA GLY A 26 -40.34 -1.83 -17.86
C GLY A 26 -39.95 -0.94 -16.69
N ILE A 27 -40.93 -0.45 -15.92
CA ILE A 27 -40.69 0.35 -14.71
C ILE A 27 -39.90 -0.46 -13.68
N ILE A 28 -40.32 -1.70 -13.39
CA ILE A 28 -39.62 -2.57 -12.45
C ILE A 28 -38.19 -2.83 -12.93
N GLY A 29 -38.00 -3.13 -14.22
CA GLY A 29 -36.68 -3.35 -14.83
C GLY A 29 -35.76 -2.14 -14.67
N VAL A 30 -36.27 -0.93 -14.91
CA VAL A 30 -35.51 0.32 -14.73
C VAL A 30 -35.14 0.51 -13.26
N VAL A 31 -36.07 0.31 -12.33
CA VAL A 31 -35.81 0.45 -10.89
C VAL A 31 -34.73 -0.56 -10.44
N LEU A 32 -34.82 -1.81 -10.88
CA LEU A 32 -33.82 -2.84 -10.57
C LEU A 32 -32.46 -2.50 -11.18
N ALA A 33 -32.41 -2.00 -12.41
CA ALA A 33 -31.17 -1.59 -13.06
C ALA A 33 -30.49 -0.44 -12.31
N ILE A 34 -31.26 0.57 -11.88
CA ILE A 34 -30.75 1.67 -11.06
C ILE A 34 -30.26 1.15 -9.71
N GLY A 35 -31.03 0.27 -9.06
CA GLY A 35 -30.65 -0.35 -7.79
C GLY A 35 -29.35 -1.14 -7.89
N ALA A 36 -29.21 -1.97 -8.93
CA ALA A 36 -27.99 -2.72 -9.20
C ALA A 36 -26.79 -1.80 -9.47
N TRP A 37 -26.98 -0.76 -10.30
CA TRP A 37 -25.94 0.24 -10.55
C TRP A 37 -25.49 0.93 -9.26
N PHE A 38 -26.43 1.33 -8.41
CA PHE A 38 -26.14 1.95 -7.13
C PHE A 38 -25.41 0.98 -6.20
N GLN A 39 -25.87 -0.27 -6.10
CA GLN A 39 -25.24 -1.31 -5.27
C GLN A 39 -23.78 -1.57 -5.69
N VAL A 40 -23.51 -1.65 -7.00
CA VAL A 40 -22.15 -1.86 -7.52
C VAL A 40 -21.25 -0.64 -7.27
N THR A 41 -21.73 0.56 -7.58
CA THR A 41 -20.93 1.78 -7.42
C THR A 41 -20.62 2.09 -5.96
N VAL A 42 -21.57 1.90 -5.06
CA VAL A 42 -21.36 2.06 -3.61
C VAL A 42 -20.50 0.92 -3.06
N GLY A 43 -20.74 -0.32 -3.48
CA GLY A 43 -20.00 -1.51 -3.02
C GLY A 43 -18.53 -1.53 -3.42
N LEU A 44 -18.16 -0.92 -4.55
CA LEU A 44 -16.77 -0.84 -5.02
C LEU A 44 -16.00 0.39 -4.51
N ARG A 45 -16.69 1.40 -3.96
CA ARG A 45 -16.06 2.61 -3.43
C ARG A 45 -14.98 2.33 -2.36
N PRO A 46 -15.14 1.37 -1.42
CA PRO A 46 -14.09 1.02 -0.47
C PRO A 46 -12.80 0.51 -1.13
N LEU A 47 -12.89 -0.17 -2.28
CA LEU A 47 -11.70 -0.69 -2.99
C LEU A 47 -10.88 0.43 -3.64
N GLN A 48 -11.55 1.48 -4.12
CA GLN A 48 -10.87 2.67 -4.64
C GLN A 48 -10.12 3.37 -3.51
N HIS A 49 -10.75 3.52 -2.35
CA HIS A 49 -10.13 4.09 -1.17
C HIS A 49 -8.91 3.26 -0.70
N LEU A 50 -9.06 1.93 -0.69
CA LEU A 50 -7.98 1.00 -0.36
C LEU A 50 -6.78 1.19 -1.30
N ARG A 51 -7.04 1.28 -2.61
CA ARG A 51 -6.01 1.50 -3.63
C ARG A 51 -5.24 2.81 -3.38
N ASP A 52 -5.93 3.89 -3.04
CA ASP A 52 -5.30 5.18 -2.77
C ASP A 52 -4.41 5.14 -1.53
N GLN A 53 -4.85 4.45 -0.47
CA GLN A 53 -4.05 4.26 0.74
C GLN A 53 -2.80 3.40 0.49
N VAL A 54 -2.92 2.32 -0.28
CA VAL A 54 -1.76 1.52 -0.69
C VAL A 54 -0.78 2.37 -1.51
N ALA A 55 -1.28 3.23 -2.39
CA ALA A 55 -0.44 4.16 -3.14
C ALA A 55 0.28 5.17 -2.22
N ALA A 56 -0.39 5.66 -1.18
CA ALA A 56 0.21 6.52 -0.16
C ALA A 56 1.32 5.81 0.64
N ILE A 57 1.10 4.54 1.01
CA ILE A 57 2.12 3.72 1.69
C ILE A 57 3.33 3.49 0.80
N ARG A 58 3.11 3.19 -0.49
CA ARG A 58 4.20 3.05 -1.46
C ARG A 58 5.02 4.33 -1.64
N LYS A 59 4.39 5.51 -1.50
CA LYS A 59 5.06 6.82 -1.53
C LYS A 59 5.70 7.20 -0.19
N GLY A 60 5.49 6.42 0.87
CA GLY A 60 5.99 6.70 2.21
C GLY A 60 5.23 7.80 2.95
N THR A 61 4.10 8.28 2.42
CA THR A 61 3.27 9.32 3.07
C THR A 61 2.30 8.75 4.10
N ALA A 62 2.12 7.43 4.11
CA ALA A 62 1.35 6.70 5.12
C ALA A 62 2.11 5.41 5.49
N HIS A 63 1.87 4.85 6.67
CA HIS A 63 2.55 3.64 7.16
C HIS A 63 1.57 2.52 7.56
N ILE A 64 0.26 2.82 7.55
CA ILE A 64 -0.81 1.89 7.89
C ILE A 64 -2.01 2.16 7.00
N LEU A 65 -2.80 1.12 6.72
CA LEU A 65 -4.13 1.24 6.14
C LEU A 65 -5.15 1.50 7.24
N SER A 66 -5.86 2.60 7.12
CA SER A 66 -6.84 3.11 8.09
C SER A 66 -8.25 3.14 7.51
N GLY A 67 -9.27 3.23 8.37
CA GLY A 67 -10.67 3.34 7.96
C GLY A 67 -11.48 2.06 8.15
N THR A 68 -12.77 2.16 7.84
CA THR A 68 -13.74 1.06 7.97
C THR A 68 -13.94 0.40 6.61
N TYR A 69 -13.75 -0.92 6.57
CA TYR A 69 -13.92 -1.73 5.37
C TYR A 69 -15.08 -2.71 5.58
N PRO A 70 -15.75 -3.14 4.49
CA PRO A 70 -16.69 -4.25 4.54
C PRO A 70 -16.04 -5.51 5.14
N ASP A 71 -16.85 -6.38 5.73
CA ASP A 71 -16.40 -7.59 6.43
C ASP A 71 -15.58 -8.52 5.54
N GLU A 72 -15.82 -8.51 4.22
CA GLU A 72 -15.09 -9.31 3.25
C GLU A 72 -13.66 -8.80 3.01
N VAL A 73 -13.43 -7.49 3.16
CA VAL A 73 -12.15 -6.84 2.85
C VAL A 73 -11.34 -6.57 4.12
N SER A 74 -12.00 -6.35 5.26
CA SER A 74 -11.38 -6.14 6.57
C SER A 74 -10.24 -7.12 6.90
N PRO A 75 -10.39 -8.46 6.77
CA PRO A 75 -9.31 -9.39 7.10
C PRO A 75 -8.05 -9.18 6.23
N LEU A 76 -8.22 -8.87 4.94
CA LEU A 76 -7.09 -8.58 4.04
C LEU A 76 -6.35 -7.30 4.43
N VAL A 77 -7.08 -6.28 4.87
CA VAL A 77 -6.47 -5.02 5.36
C VAL A 77 -5.67 -5.28 6.64
N GLN A 78 -6.17 -6.14 7.53
CA GLN A 78 -5.46 -6.54 8.75
C GLN A 78 -4.16 -7.28 8.41
N GLU A 79 -4.21 -8.30 7.56
CA GLU A 79 -3.01 -9.03 7.11
C GLU A 79 -1.98 -8.09 6.46
N LEU A 80 -2.42 -7.14 5.63
CA LEU A 80 -1.52 -6.17 5.01
C LEU A 80 -0.87 -5.25 6.05
N ASN A 81 -1.63 -4.81 7.04
CA ASN A 81 -1.10 -4.02 8.15
C ASN A 81 -0.07 -4.81 8.98
N ASP A 82 -0.30 -6.09 9.23
CA ASP A 82 0.67 -6.95 9.94
C ASP A 82 1.99 -7.08 9.17
N VAL A 83 1.91 -7.23 7.84
CA VAL A 83 3.08 -7.27 6.96
C VAL A 83 3.85 -5.94 6.99
N LEU A 84 3.13 -4.82 6.99
CA LEU A 84 3.73 -3.48 7.09
C LEU A 84 4.44 -3.30 8.44
N GLU A 85 3.83 -3.74 9.53
CA GLU A 85 4.45 -3.68 10.86
C GLU A 85 5.74 -4.53 10.93
N LEU A 86 5.74 -5.72 10.33
CA LEU A 86 6.94 -6.56 10.27
C LEU A 86 8.07 -5.90 9.48
N ARG A 87 7.73 -5.20 8.39
CA ARG A 87 8.68 -4.43 7.59
C ARG A 87 9.29 -3.30 8.42
N ASP A 88 8.47 -2.53 9.13
CA ASP A 88 8.94 -1.42 9.94
C ASP A 88 9.84 -1.89 11.08
N LYS A 89 9.47 -2.96 11.79
CA LYS A 89 10.34 -3.61 12.79
C LYS A 89 11.68 -4.06 12.19
N SER A 90 11.68 -4.52 10.96
CA SER A 90 12.90 -4.96 10.28
C SER A 90 13.79 -3.79 9.86
N LEU A 91 13.21 -2.69 9.39
CA LEU A 91 13.93 -1.45 9.10
C LEU A 91 14.55 -0.85 10.35
N ASP A 92 13.82 -0.82 11.45
CA ASP A 92 14.35 -0.35 12.74
C ASP A 92 15.51 -1.20 13.23
N ARG A 93 15.42 -2.53 13.12
CA ARG A 93 16.53 -3.42 13.45
C ARG A 93 17.75 -3.19 12.55
N ALA A 94 17.53 -2.95 11.25
CA ALA A 94 18.61 -2.65 10.31
C ALA A 94 19.30 -1.33 10.67
N ARG A 95 18.53 -0.29 10.99
CA ARG A 95 19.05 1.02 11.44
C ARG A 95 19.87 0.91 12.72
N ARG A 96 19.39 0.18 13.73
CA ARG A 96 20.14 -0.04 14.98
C ARG A 96 21.46 -0.76 14.73
N ARG A 97 21.43 -1.85 13.96
CA ARG A 97 22.66 -2.57 13.60
C ARG A 97 23.65 -1.71 12.82
N ALA A 98 23.18 -0.86 11.91
CA ALA A 98 24.04 0.08 11.22
C ALA A 98 24.70 1.08 12.20
N GLY A 99 23.94 1.58 13.18
CA GLY A 99 24.46 2.43 14.26
C GLY A 99 25.50 1.72 15.14
N ASP A 100 25.21 0.48 15.54
CA ASP A 100 26.12 -0.34 16.35
C ASP A 100 27.42 -0.64 15.59
N LEU A 101 27.35 -0.88 14.29
CA LEU A 101 28.52 -1.05 13.43
C LEU A 101 29.33 0.24 13.31
N ALA A 102 28.68 1.38 13.09
CA ALA A 102 29.36 2.67 13.04
C ALA A 102 30.10 2.97 14.36
N HIS A 103 29.47 2.68 15.49
CA HIS A 103 30.10 2.82 16.80
C HIS A 103 31.24 1.80 16.98
N GLY A 104 31.02 0.54 16.60
CA GLY A 104 31.98 -0.55 16.69
C GLY A 104 33.24 -0.35 15.85
N LEU A 105 33.17 0.41 14.75
CA LEU A 105 34.32 0.76 13.91
C LEU A 105 35.13 1.94 14.47
N LYS A 106 34.52 2.84 15.23
CA LYS A 106 35.20 4.02 15.81
C LYS A 106 36.28 3.63 16.83
N THR A 107 36.01 2.60 17.63
CA THR A 107 36.95 2.07 18.64
C THR A 107 38.25 1.52 18.02
N PRO A 108 38.23 0.55 17.08
CA PRO A 108 39.45 0.05 16.45
C PRO A 108 40.18 1.12 15.62
N LEU A 109 39.47 2.06 14.98
CA LEU A 109 40.10 3.17 14.27
C LEU A 109 40.85 4.12 15.23
N THR A 110 40.30 4.36 16.42
CA THR A 110 40.97 5.14 17.47
C THR A 110 42.26 4.45 17.93
N VAL A 111 42.24 3.12 18.05
CA VAL A 111 43.43 2.31 18.37
C VAL A 111 44.47 2.41 17.25
N LEU A 112 44.07 2.28 15.97
CA LEU A 112 44.99 2.43 14.83
C LEU A 112 45.67 3.80 14.80
N ARG A 113 44.93 4.89 15.06
CA ARG A 113 45.51 6.25 15.22
C ARG A 113 46.44 6.36 16.42
N SER A 114 46.23 5.58 17.48
CA SER A 114 47.17 5.53 18.61
C SER A 114 48.47 4.85 18.21
N ILE A 115 48.39 3.69 17.54
CA ILE A 115 49.55 2.94 17.06
C ILE A 115 50.38 3.78 16.08
N ALA A 116 49.73 4.48 15.15
CA ALA A 116 50.42 5.39 14.22
C ALA A 116 51.20 6.49 14.96
N ARG A 117 50.62 7.08 16.03
CA ARG A 117 51.31 8.09 16.85
C ARG A 117 52.52 7.54 17.58
N ASP A 118 52.46 6.30 18.06
CA ASP A 118 53.58 5.67 18.76
C ASP A 118 54.71 5.28 17.79
N LEU A 119 54.39 4.74 16.62
CA LEU A 119 55.37 4.49 15.54
C LEU A 119 56.12 5.77 15.12
N ARG A 120 55.43 6.92 15.12
CA ARG A 120 56.05 8.22 14.82
C ARG A 120 57.10 8.65 15.85
N LYS A 121 57.01 8.17 17.10
CA LYS A 121 58.01 8.44 18.15
C LYS A 121 59.25 7.53 18.03
N GLU A 122 59.12 6.39 17.36
CA GLU A 122 60.17 5.40 17.16
C GLU A 122 60.95 5.60 15.84
N ASP A 123 60.89 6.81 15.25
CA ASP A 123 61.52 7.18 13.96
C ASP A 123 60.97 6.42 12.72
N LEU A 124 59.82 5.74 12.86
CA LEU A 124 59.10 5.05 11.79
C LEU A 124 58.05 5.96 11.13
N GLY A 125 58.44 7.20 10.81
CA GLY A 125 57.52 8.26 10.37
C GLY A 125 56.74 7.96 9.08
N GLN A 126 57.34 7.21 8.14
CA GLN A 126 56.69 6.83 6.88
C GLN A 126 55.52 5.86 7.13
N GLN A 127 55.73 4.84 7.95
CA GLN A 127 54.71 3.83 8.29
C GLN A 127 53.56 4.42 9.11
N ALA A 128 53.86 5.39 9.97
CA ALA A 128 52.85 6.15 10.72
C ALA A 128 51.91 6.93 9.79
N ASN A 129 52.45 7.61 8.77
CA ASN A 129 51.66 8.37 7.80
C ASN A 129 50.72 7.49 6.96
N ASP A 130 51.19 6.30 6.56
CA ASP A 130 50.37 5.35 5.77
C ASP A 130 49.16 4.85 6.58
N ILE A 131 49.38 4.47 7.84
CA ILE A 131 48.32 4.01 8.75
C ILE A 131 47.33 5.13 9.06
N GLU A 132 47.80 6.34 9.30
CA GLU A 132 46.93 7.50 9.59
C GLU A 132 46.07 7.87 8.38
N THR A 133 46.64 7.89 7.18
CA THR A 133 45.91 8.14 5.93
C THR A 133 44.81 7.11 5.71
N GLN A 134 45.11 5.83 5.96
CA GLN A 134 44.15 4.75 5.78
C GLN A 134 43.05 4.76 6.85
N ALA A 135 43.39 5.06 8.11
CA ALA A 135 42.42 5.23 9.19
C ALA A 135 41.46 6.42 8.93
N ASP A 136 41.99 7.54 8.42
CA ASP A 136 41.20 8.73 8.07
C ASP A 136 40.23 8.46 6.90
N ALA A 137 40.68 7.70 5.89
CA ALA A 137 39.83 7.30 4.77
C ALA A 137 38.66 6.41 5.24
N MET A 138 38.90 5.49 6.17
CA MET A 138 37.86 4.64 6.76
C MET A 138 36.88 5.45 7.62
N PHE A 139 37.37 6.43 8.39
CA PHE A 139 36.52 7.30 9.21
C PHE A 139 35.52 8.10 8.35
N LYS A 140 35.99 8.66 7.22
CA LYS A 140 35.15 9.38 6.26
C LYS A 140 34.05 8.52 5.63
N HIS A 141 34.23 7.21 5.54
CA HIS A 141 33.23 6.29 4.99
C HIS A 141 32.15 5.92 6.01
N VAL A 142 32.47 5.94 7.31
CA VAL A 142 31.55 5.56 8.39
C VAL A 142 30.64 6.73 8.82
N GLU A 143 31.11 7.97 8.67
CA GLU A 143 30.33 9.18 9.04
C GLU A 143 29.46 9.75 7.91
N ARG A 144 29.41 9.08 6.75
CA ARG A 144 28.58 9.47 5.59
C ARG A 144 27.21 8.80 5.62
#